data_AF-A0A182G4C0-F1
#
_entry.id   AF-A0A182G4C0-F1
#
_cell.length_a   1.000
_cell.length_b   1.000
_cell.length_c   1.000
_cell.angle_alpha   90.00
_cell.angle_beta   90.00
_cell.angle_gamma   90.00
#
_symmetry.space_group_name_H-M   'P 1'
#
loop_
_entity.id
_entity.type
_entity.pdbx_description
1 polymer ?
#
loop_
_entity_poly.entity_id
_entity_poly.type
_entity_poly.pdbx_seq_one_letter_code
_entity_poly.pdbx_strand_id
1 'polypeptide(L)'
;MTSTGEINALGNAGEAAEGWRHLDFFRDVVSQDLGLPEDEFCLRNLEVNDATGKQSGFMSLLYRVKVDVEFKNGKCERRSYIVKEKSSDVFGGDWVEKFNVFDKEFEAYQKLIPEFEKLFRHEVQFAPRFFKAVETPFTVMVMEDLIASGYEMKDCSNRLSLLDSRAVLSKLAKFHAASAMYYKQNGSYSKSFKTGMYDEATAGDSEAYIGNLFKSLVTSMKDRDVSSQFLDLINQWNANPYVAGAKLFRLNDIDFNVLNHGDLWMNNVMFGDSDLLMIDFQIAFFGSFTFDFLEFVLCTVEVDEILNELDELLEYYHQELKSAFDTLNHSDLSPSLESLQADIERHGFLAALLIIEAIPMITYSKVGELSMDLMSSSEPEGEEFRRKLYHNEKFVEVVDRLLPFLFERGYLKCPEGL
;
A
#
# COMPACT_ATOMS: atom_id res chain seq x y z
N MET A 1 22.06 -27.07 -0.69
CA MET A 1 23.48 -26.67 -0.81
C MET A 1 23.49 -25.21 -1.21
N THR A 2 23.80 -24.37 -0.24
CA THR A 2 23.83 -22.92 -0.33
C THR A 2 24.99 -22.48 -1.22
N SER A 3 24.68 -21.77 -2.30
CA SER A 3 25.67 -21.10 -3.14
C SER A 3 25.76 -19.64 -2.67
N THR A 4 26.66 -19.36 -1.74
CA THR A 4 27.08 -18.00 -1.39
C THR A 4 27.96 -17.48 -2.52
N GLY A 5 27.43 -16.57 -3.35
CA GLY A 5 28.22 -15.85 -4.35
C GLY A 5 28.89 -14.64 -3.72
N GLU A 6 30.09 -14.80 -3.17
CA GLU A 6 30.97 -13.67 -2.89
C GLU A 6 31.55 -13.17 -4.21
N ILE A 7 31.15 -11.97 -4.65
CA ILE A 7 31.77 -11.32 -5.81
C ILE A 7 32.94 -10.48 -5.28
N ASN A 8 34.15 -11.01 -5.37
CA ASN A 8 35.39 -10.26 -5.14
C ASN A 8 35.64 -9.31 -6.33
N ALA A 9 35.32 -8.03 -6.17
CA ALA A 9 35.66 -6.99 -7.15
C ALA A 9 37.10 -6.48 -6.92
N LEU A 10 38.08 -7.23 -7.40
CA LEU A 10 39.40 -6.69 -7.77
C LEU A 10 39.53 -6.82 -9.30
N GLY A 11 38.92 -5.88 -10.02
CA GLY A 11 38.94 -5.78 -11.47
C GLY A 11 39.23 -4.36 -11.91
N ASN A 12 40.14 -4.22 -12.88
CA ASN A 12 40.71 -2.97 -13.38
C ASN A 12 39.69 -1.89 -13.77
N ALA A 13 40.08 -0.63 -13.55
CA ALA A 13 39.45 0.54 -14.16
C ALA A 13 39.34 0.38 -15.68
N GLY A 14 38.13 0.37 -16.24
CA GLY A 14 37.96 0.33 -17.70
C GLY A 14 36.56 0.05 -18.27
N GLU A 15 35.64 -0.56 -17.52
CA GLU A 15 34.26 -0.77 -17.98
C GLU A 15 33.30 -0.06 -17.01
N ALA A 16 32.52 0.90 -17.51
CA ALA A 16 31.43 1.48 -16.75
C ALA A 16 30.47 0.34 -16.38
N ALA A 17 30.35 0.03 -15.09
CA ALA A 17 29.44 -1.00 -14.63
C ALA A 17 28.01 -0.64 -15.09
N GLU A 18 27.46 -1.38 -16.04
CA GLU A 18 26.08 -1.20 -16.49
C GLU A 18 25.14 -1.58 -15.34
N GLY A 19 24.52 -0.59 -14.69
CA GLY A 19 23.56 -0.80 -13.60
C GLY A 19 23.83 0.07 -12.38
N TRP A 20 23.05 -0.14 -11.32
CA TRP A 20 23.21 0.57 -10.05
C TRP A 20 24.11 -0.16 -9.03
N ARG A 21 24.51 -1.41 -9.33
CA ARG A 21 25.21 -2.31 -8.40
C ARG A 21 26.72 -2.02 -8.30
N HIS A 22 27.10 -0.76 -8.14
CA HIS A 22 28.50 -0.33 -8.00
C HIS A 22 28.62 0.84 -7.01
N LEU A 23 29.78 0.98 -6.36
CA LEU A 23 30.00 1.97 -5.27
C LEU A 23 29.69 3.40 -5.69
N ASP A 24 30.14 3.81 -6.89
CA ASP A 24 29.95 5.19 -7.37
C ASP A 24 28.47 5.59 -7.49
N PHE A 25 27.55 4.63 -7.66
CA PHE A 25 26.11 4.90 -7.71
C PHE A 25 25.58 5.43 -6.37
N PHE A 26 26.22 5.08 -5.25
CA PHE A 26 25.77 5.41 -3.90
C PHE A 26 26.51 6.58 -3.26
N ARG A 27 27.43 7.25 -3.97
CA ARG A 27 28.19 8.39 -3.39
C ARG A 27 27.28 9.56 -3.01
N ASP A 28 26.41 9.96 -3.92
CA ASP A 28 25.42 11.03 -3.71
C ASP A 28 24.38 10.61 -2.65
N VAL A 29 23.95 9.34 -2.66
CA VAL A 29 23.06 8.77 -1.63
C VAL A 29 23.67 8.90 -0.23
N VAL A 30 24.92 8.45 -0.07
CA VAL A 30 25.62 8.50 1.23
C VAL A 30 25.92 9.95 1.64
N SER A 31 26.29 10.82 0.69
CA SER A 31 26.48 12.25 0.90
C SER A 31 25.21 12.91 1.45
N GLN A 32 24.06 12.63 0.84
CA GLN A 32 22.76 13.13 1.30
C GLN A 32 22.37 12.56 2.66
N ASP A 33 22.52 11.25 2.89
CA ASP A 33 22.21 10.61 4.18
C ASP A 33 23.03 11.18 5.34
N LEU A 34 24.32 11.44 5.11
CA LEU A 34 25.23 11.98 6.11
C LEU A 34 25.15 13.51 6.26
N GLY A 35 24.60 14.22 5.28
CA GLY A 35 24.71 15.67 5.19
C GLY A 35 26.16 16.15 5.05
N LEU A 36 27.01 15.38 4.37
CA LEU A 36 28.44 15.65 4.21
C LEU A 36 28.84 15.65 2.74
N PRO A 37 29.75 16.55 2.30
CA PRO A 37 30.30 16.51 0.95
C PRO A 37 30.95 15.16 0.61
N GLU A 38 30.87 14.75 -0.67
CA GLU A 38 31.42 13.47 -1.14
C GLU A 38 32.93 13.31 -0.94
N ASP A 39 33.68 14.41 -0.80
CA ASP A 39 35.13 14.35 -0.59
C ASP A 39 35.49 14.10 0.89
N GLU A 40 34.54 14.12 1.83
CA GLU A 40 34.77 13.85 3.26
C GLU A 40 34.85 12.35 3.61
N PHE A 41 34.51 11.48 2.67
CA PHE A 41 34.50 10.03 2.87
C PHE A 41 34.88 9.25 1.59
N CYS A 42 35.19 7.98 1.77
CA CYS A 42 35.42 7.01 0.71
C CYS A 42 34.49 5.80 0.92
N LEU A 43 33.88 5.32 -0.16
CA LEU A 43 33.12 4.07 -0.13
C LEU A 43 34.07 2.90 -0.43
N ARG A 44 34.02 1.84 0.38
CA ARG A 44 34.99 0.72 0.31
C ARG A 44 34.39 -0.58 -0.19
N ASN A 45 33.17 -0.89 0.24
CA ASN A 45 32.54 -2.17 -0.01
C ASN A 45 31.03 -1.99 -0.18
N LEU A 46 30.46 -2.80 -1.06
CA LEU A 46 29.04 -2.81 -1.42
C LEU A 46 28.53 -4.24 -1.30
N GLU A 47 27.63 -4.48 -0.36
CA GLU A 47 26.94 -5.76 -0.21
C GLU A 47 25.49 -5.59 -0.68
N VAL A 48 25.05 -6.39 -1.64
CA VAL A 48 23.69 -6.37 -2.17
C VAL A 48 23.03 -7.72 -1.88
N ASN A 49 21.93 -7.70 -1.15
CA ASN A 49 21.11 -8.87 -0.87
C ASN A 49 19.66 -8.60 -1.24
N ASP A 50 18.86 -9.64 -1.46
CA ASP A 50 17.41 -9.50 -1.56
C ASP A 50 16.86 -8.97 -0.21
N ALA A 51 16.04 -7.92 -0.25
CA ALA A 51 15.46 -7.34 0.95
C ALA A 51 14.28 -8.14 1.48
N THR A 52 13.54 -8.77 0.57
CA THR A 52 12.40 -9.66 0.81
C THR A 52 12.73 -11.07 0.31
N GLY A 53 12.14 -12.11 0.90
CA GLY A 53 12.23 -13.46 0.32
C GLY A 53 11.65 -13.49 -1.10
N LYS A 54 11.88 -14.57 -1.87
CA LYS A 54 11.25 -14.79 -3.18
C LYS A 54 9.73 -14.82 -3.02
N GLN A 55 9.09 -13.65 -3.04
CA GLN A 55 7.66 -13.51 -2.89
C GLN A 55 7.11 -13.11 -4.25
N SER A 56 6.41 -14.05 -4.89
CA SER A 56 5.54 -13.76 -6.01
C SER A 56 4.39 -12.85 -5.51
N GLY A 57 4.22 -11.68 -6.14
CA GLY A 57 3.12 -10.75 -5.80
C GLY A 57 3.52 -9.29 -5.53
N PHE A 58 4.80 -8.93 -5.50
CA PHE A 58 5.20 -7.52 -5.50
C PHE A 58 5.31 -6.97 -6.93
N MET A 59 5.10 -5.68 -7.14
CA MET A 59 5.30 -5.03 -8.46
C MET A 59 6.76 -4.62 -8.71
N SER A 60 7.69 -5.01 -7.83
CA SER A 60 9.09 -4.58 -7.88
C SER A 60 10.03 -5.58 -7.21
N LEU A 61 11.30 -5.54 -7.61
CA LEU A 61 12.38 -6.24 -6.91
C LEU A 61 12.93 -5.32 -5.82
N LEU A 62 13.06 -5.84 -4.59
CA LEU A 62 13.58 -5.09 -3.45
C LEU A 62 14.94 -5.66 -3.02
N TYR A 63 15.95 -4.79 -2.96
CA TYR A 63 17.30 -5.13 -2.54
C TYR A 63 17.71 -4.32 -1.32
N ARG A 64 18.35 -4.99 -0.35
CA ARG A 64 19.01 -4.36 0.78
C ARG A 64 20.48 -4.20 0.45
N VAL A 65 20.93 -2.96 0.46
CA VAL A 65 22.28 -2.57 0.08
C VAL A 65 23.01 -2.04 1.29
N LYS A 66 24.13 -2.66 1.67
CA LYS A 66 25.01 -2.18 2.74
C LYS A 66 26.28 -1.60 2.14
N VAL A 67 26.61 -0.37 2.54
CA VAL A 67 27.78 0.37 2.06
C VAL A 67 28.72 0.65 3.23
N ASP A 68 29.98 0.26 3.09
CA ASP A 68 31.02 0.58 4.08
C ASP A 68 31.64 1.95 3.73
N VAL A 69 31.53 2.89 4.67
CA VAL A 69 31.94 4.29 4.56
C VAL A 69 33.16 4.54 5.45
N GLU A 70 34.27 4.98 4.87
CA GLU A 70 35.47 5.40 5.59
C GLU A 70 35.61 6.93 5.53
N PHE A 71 35.60 7.58 6.68
CA PHE A 71 35.73 9.03 6.81
C PHE A 71 37.20 9.46 6.79
N LYS A 72 37.48 10.72 6.41
CA LYS A 72 38.84 11.31 6.45
C LYS A 72 39.54 11.18 7.81
N ASN A 73 38.79 11.14 8.91
CA ASN A 73 39.33 10.97 10.26
C ASN A 73 39.68 9.51 10.61
N GLY A 74 39.55 8.58 9.67
CA GLY A 74 39.82 7.15 9.84
C GLY A 74 38.69 6.35 10.50
N LYS A 75 37.57 6.97 10.85
CA LYS A 75 36.37 6.26 11.33
C LYS A 75 35.77 5.47 10.17
N CYS A 76 35.26 4.27 10.45
CA CYS A 76 34.46 3.50 9.51
C CYS A 76 33.05 3.31 10.06
N GLU A 77 32.05 3.47 9.20
CA GLU A 77 30.64 3.17 9.48
C GLU A 77 30.05 2.33 8.36
N ARG A 78 29.01 1.57 8.69
CA ARG A 78 28.25 0.79 7.72
C ARG A 78 26.85 1.38 7.58
N ARG A 79 26.46 1.75 6.37
CA ARG A 79 25.15 2.31 6.03
C ARG A 79 24.31 1.27 5.32
N SER A 80 22.99 1.34 5.48
CA SER A 80 22.03 0.40 4.89
C SER A 80 20.94 1.16 4.16
N TYR A 81 20.62 0.72 2.94
CA TYR A 81 19.63 1.33 2.06
C TYR A 81 18.75 0.24 1.43
N ILE A 82 17.53 0.63 1.02
CA ILE A 82 16.65 -0.19 0.20
C ILE A 82 16.69 0.35 -1.23
N VAL A 83 16.90 -0.54 -2.19
CA VAL A 83 16.78 -0.26 -3.62
C VAL A 83 15.57 -1.00 -4.16
N LYS A 84 14.57 -0.26 -4.65
CA LYS A 84 13.40 -0.80 -5.35
C LYS A 84 13.65 -0.67 -6.85
N GLU A 85 13.67 -1.81 -7.56
CA GLU A 85 13.97 -1.92 -8.99
C GLU A 85 12.73 -2.37 -9.75
N LYS A 86 12.41 -1.64 -10.83
CA LYS A 86 11.36 -2.04 -11.77
C LYS A 86 11.76 -3.33 -12.47
N SER A 87 10.86 -4.30 -12.44
CA SER A 87 10.98 -5.50 -13.24
C SER A 87 9.71 -5.70 -14.05
N SER A 88 9.86 -5.91 -15.36
CA SER A 88 8.78 -6.29 -16.27
C SER A 88 8.21 -7.69 -15.96
N ASP A 89 8.98 -8.51 -15.24
CA ASP A 89 8.73 -9.94 -15.11
C ASP A 89 8.05 -10.30 -13.77
N VAL A 90 7.95 -9.34 -12.84
CA VAL A 90 7.63 -9.60 -11.42
C VAL A 90 6.15 -9.38 -11.07
N PHE A 91 5.38 -8.78 -11.97
CA PHE A 91 3.92 -8.67 -11.86
C PHE A 91 3.39 -8.30 -13.25
N GLY A 92 2.40 -9.03 -13.78
CA GLY A 92 1.93 -8.94 -15.17
C GLY A 92 2.06 -7.53 -15.75
N GLY A 93 3.14 -7.30 -16.52
CA GLY A 93 3.71 -5.97 -16.81
C GLY A 93 2.70 -4.94 -17.32
N ASP A 94 1.64 -5.44 -17.98
CA ASP A 94 0.48 -4.68 -18.40
C ASP A 94 -0.16 -3.86 -17.25
N TRP A 95 -0.25 -4.38 -16.03
CA TRP A 95 -0.82 -3.66 -14.87
C TRP A 95 0.10 -2.58 -14.34
N VAL A 96 1.42 -2.84 -14.30
CA VAL A 96 2.42 -1.86 -13.87
C VAL A 96 2.39 -0.62 -14.77
N GLU A 97 2.25 -0.85 -16.08
CA GLU A 97 2.09 0.22 -17.06
C GLU A 97 0.71 0.89 -16.96
N LYS A 98 -0.38 0.12 -16.87
CA LYS A 98 -1.75 0.67 -16.77
C LYS A 98 -1.94 1.58 -15.57
N PHE A 99 -1.37 1.24 -14.42
CA PHE A 99 -1.53 2.04 -13.20
C PHE A 99 -0.48 3.15 -13.04
N ASN A 100 0.48 3.28 -13.95
CA ASN A 100 1.61 4.23 -13.86
C ASN A 100 2.32 4.16 -12.50
N VAL A 101 2.53 2.92 -12.01
CA VAL A 101 2.96 2.59 -10.64
C VAL A 101 4.22 3.34 -10.22
N PHE A 102 5.26 3.30 -11.07
CA PHE A 102 6.53 3.94 -10.79
C PHE A 102 6.47 5.47 -10.85
N ASP A 103 5.74 6.04 -11.83
CA ASP A 103 5.62 7.49 -11.97
C ASP A 103 4.91 8.10 -10.75
N LYS A 104 3.88 7.41 -10.24
CA LYS A 104 3.18 7.81 -9.02
C LYS A 104 4.08 7.73 -7.80
N GLU A 105 4.77 6.60 -7.62
CA GLU A 105 5.62 6.39 -6.46
C GLU A 105 6.79 7.40 -6.46
N PHE A 106 7.39 7.66 -7.62
CA PHE A 106 8.45 8.68 -7.76
C PHE A 106 7.93 10.06 -7.41
N GLU A 107 6.78 10.49 -7.96
CA GLU A 107 6.21 11.79 -7.63
C GLU A 107 5.82 11.88 -6.14
N ALA A 108 5.30 10.80 -5.56
CA ALA A 108 4.96 10.74 -4.14
C ALA A 108 6.20 11.01 -3.26
N TYR A 109 7.28 10.25 -3.45
CA TYR A 109 8.49 10.38 -2.62
C TYR A 109 9.33 11.63 -2.93
N GLN A 110 9.47 12.00 -4.20
CA GLN A 110 10.34 13.12 -4.59
C GLN A 110 9.71 14.49 -4.31
N LYS A 111 8.38 14.57 -4.35
CA LYS A 111 7.67 15.85 -4.35
C LYS A 111 6.57 15.90 -3.30
N LEU A 112 5.58 15.01 -3.35
CA LEU A 112 4.36 15.20 -2.55
C LEU A 112 4.61 15.01 -1.05
N ILE A 113 5.24 13.91 -0.65
CA ILE A 113 5.53 13.61 0.76
C ILE A 113 6.41 14.70 1.39
N PRO A 114 7.53 15.14 0.79
CA PRO A 114 8.30 16.26 1.31
C PRO A 114 7.48 17.55 1.46
N GLU A 115 6.57 17.86 0.54
CA GLU A 115 5.68 19.03 0.66
C GLU A 115 4.66 18.84 1.79
N PHE A 116 4.15 17.63 2.01
CA PHE A 116 3.23 17.33 3.11
C PHE A 116 3.94 17.46 4.47
N GLU A 117 5.16 16.96 4.60
CA GLU A 117 5.97 17.08 5.82
C GLU A 117 6.34 18.54 6.12
N LYS A 118 6.59 19.36 5.09
CA LYS A 118 6.81 20.81 5.23
C LYS A 118 5.61 21.53 5.85
N LEU A 119 4.38 21.12 5.54
CA LEU A 119 3.16 21.70 6.12
C LEU A 119 3.12 21.52 7.64
N PHE A 120 3.69 20.42 8.14
CA PHE A 120 3.86 20.14 9.57
C PHE A 120 5.23 20.57 10.12
N ARG A 121 5.97 21.45 9.41
CA ARG A 121 7.30 21.92 9.81
C ARG A 121 8.30 20.79 10.07
N HIS A 122 8.13 19.66 9.38
CA HIS A 122 8.89 18.43 9.57
C HIS A 122 8.78 17.81 10.98
N GLU A 123 7.74 18.16 11.75
CA GLU A 123 7.40 17.49 13.02
C GLU A 123 6.66 16.16 12.80
N VAL A 124 6.12 15.95 11.59
CA VAL A 124 5.48 14.70 11.16
C VAL A 124 6.23 14.16 9.95
N GLN A 125 6.70 12.91 10.05
CA GLN A 125 7.25 12.16 8.94
C GLN A 125 6.21 11.13 8.47
N PHE A 126 5.97 11.01 7.16
CA PHE A 126 4.97 10.08 6.62
C PHE A 126 5.58 8.81 6.05
N ALA A 127 6.80 8.89 5.53
CA ALA A 127 7.44 7.82 4.77
C ALA A 127 8.96 7.77 5.02
N PRO A 128 9.65 6.68 4.63
CA PRO A 128 11.10 6.62 4.69
C PRO A 128 11.77 7.77 3.94
N ARG A 129 12.98 8.16 4.36
CA ARG A 129 13.76 9.14 3.59
C ARG A 129 14.05 8.60 2.19
N PHE A 130 13.83 9.45 1.20
CA PHE A 130 14.13 9.19 -0.19
C PHE A 130 15.46 9.85 -0.59
N PHE A 131 16.34 9.11 -1.26
CA PHE A 131 17.66 9.59 -1.63
C PHE A 131 17.83 9.79 -3.14
N LYS A 132 17.38 8.84 -3.95
CA LYS A 132 17.71 8.85 -5.38
C LYS A 132 16.67 8.10 -6.19
N ALA A 133 16.37 8.60 -7.39
CA ALA A 133 15.68 7.83 -8.43
C ALA A 133 16.43 7.97 -9.75
N VAL A 134 16.42 6.90 -10.53
CA VAL A 134 16.93 6.83 -11.90
C VAL A 134 15.86 6.16 -12.73
N GLU A 135 15.50 6.76 -13.86
CA GLU A 135 14.51 6.20 -14.79
C GLU A 135 15.16 5.52 -16.00
N THR A 136 16.32 6.02 -16.44
CA THR A 136 17.04 5.59 -17.64
C THR A 136 18.54 5.47 -17.33
N PRO A 137 19.25 4.41 -17.77
CA PRO A 137 18.80 3.30 -18.63
C PRO A 137 18.07 2.16 -17.90
N PHE A 138 17.96 2.22 -16.58
CA PHE A 138 17.20 1.30 -15.74
C PHE A 138 16.38 2.11 -14.72
N THR A 139 15.25 1.57 -14.26
CA THR A 139 14.34 2.25 -13.34
C THR A 139 14.52 1.75 -11.91
N VAL A 140 15.10 2.58 -11.05
CA VAL A 140 15.32 2.27 -9.62
C VAL A 140 15.08 3.48 -8.73
N MET A 141 14.74 3.22 -7.47
CA MET A 141 14.75 4.21 -6.39
C MET A 141 15.53 3.69 -5.18
N VAL A 142 16.19 4.60 -4.48
CA VAL A 142 16.98 4.34 -3.27
C VAL A 142 16.36 5.07 -2.10
N MET A 143 16.06 4.32 -1.05
CA MET A 143 15.38 4.80 0.16
C MET A 143 16.13 4.34 1.42
N GLU A 144 15.73 4.91 2.54
CA GLU A 144 16.14 4.47 3.86
C GLU A 144 15.74 3.01 4.15
N ASP A 145 16.68 2.24 4.70
CA ASP A 145 16.39 0.92 5.26
C ASP A 145 15.81 1.06 6.65
N LEU A 146 14.48 1.11 6.72
CA LEU A 146 13.73 1.28 7.96
C LEU A 146 14.05 0.23 9.02
N ILE A 147 14.41 -1.01 8.63
CA ILE A 147 14.86 -2.04 9.58
C ILE A 147 16.16 -1.62 10.26
N ALA A 148 17.10 -1.02 9.53
CA ALA A 148 18.33 -0.48 10.10
C ALA A 148 18.08 0.75 10.99
N SER A 149 17.00 1.49 10.73
CA SER A 149 16.54 2.63 11.54
C SER A 149 15.66 2.24 12.73
N GLY A 150 15.52 0.95 13.04
CA GLY A 150 14.79 0.47 14.23
C GLY A 150 13.28 0.35 14.04
N TYR A 151 12.79 0.41 12.81
CA TYR A 151 11.39 0.12 12.51
C TYR A 151 11.22 -1.34 12.12
N GLU A 152 10.06 -1.90 12.43
CA GLU A 152 9.69 -3.25 12.05
C GLU A 152 8.28 -3.31 11.49
N MET A 153 8.08 -4.24 10.57
CA MET A 153 6.74 -4.64 10.18
C MET A 153 6.20 -5.56 11.26
N LYS A 154 5.08 -5.21 11.88
CA LYS A 154 4.51 -6.03 12.96
C LYS A 154 4.01 -7.36 12.41
N ASP A 155 4.41 -8.47 13.05
CA ASP A 155 3.89 -9.80 12.75
C ASP A 155 2.58 -10.07 13.50
N CYS A 156 1.53 -9.37 13.11
CA CYS A 156 0.23 -9.52 13.76
C CYS A 156 -0.54 -10.65 13.10
N SER A 157 -0.16 -11.89 13.40
CA SER A 157 -0.79 -13.12 12.92
C SER A 157 -2.34 -13.13 12.93
N ASN A 158 -3.00 -12.19 13.63
CA ASN A 158 -4.45 -12.02 13.72
C ASN A 158 -4.99 -10.59 13.45
N ARG A 159 -4.28 -9.72 12.69
CA ARG A 159 -4.64 -8.29 12.45
C ARG A 159 -4.18 -7.36 13.59
N LEU A 160 -4.23 -6.04 13.38
CA LEU A 160 -3.74 -5.03 14.33
C LEU A 160 -4.69 -4.82 15.51
N SER A 161 -4.10 -4.67 16.70
CA SER A 161 -4.82 -4.27 17.91
C SER A 161 -5.46 -2.89 17.75
N LEU A 162 -6.46 -2.57 18.59
CA LEU A 162 -7.10 -1.26 18.59
C LEU A 162 -6.09 -0.11 18.82
N LEU A 163 -5.09 -0.31 19.69
CA LEU A 163 -4.07 0.69 19.99
C LEU A 163 -3.23 1.04 18.75
N ASP A 164 -2.74 0.01 18.06
CA ASP A 164 -1.94 0.18 16.85
C ASP A 164 -2.78 0.76 15.71
N SER A 165 -4.04 0.32 15.61
CA SER A 165 -4.98 0.80 14.62
C SER A 165 -5.24 2.30 14.75
N ARG A 166 -5.40 2.79 15.99
CA ARG A 166 -5.51 4.22 16.27
C ARG A 166 -4.24 4.98 15.91
N ALA A 167 -3.05 4.42 16.17
CA ALA A 167 -1.81 5.06 15.76
C ALA A 167 -1.75 5.25 14.23
N VAL A 168 -2.13 4.23 13.45
CA VAL A 168 -2.19 4.31 11.98
C VAL A 168 -3.24 5.33 11.53
N LEU A 169 -4.44 5.32 12.11
CA LEU A 169 -5.49 6.29 11.78
C LEU A 169 -5.08 7.73 12.10
N SER A 170 -4.32 7.97 13.19
CA SER A 170 -3.77 9.30 13.49
C SER A 170 -2.77 9.75 12.42
N LYS A 171 -1.87 8.87 11.96
CA LYS A 171 -0.93 9.18 10.88
C LYS A 171 -1.67 9.42 9.55
N LEU A 172 -2.65 8.58 9.23
CA LEU A 172 -3.48 8.70 8.04
C LEU A 172 -4.27 10.00 8.02
N ALA A 173 -4.88 10.39 9.14
CA ALA A 173 -5.59 11.66 9.26
C ALA A 173 -4.69 12.87 8.98
N LYS A 174 -3.44 12.86 9.48
CA LYS A 174 -2.45 13.91 9.18
C LYS A 174 -2.05 13.91 7.71
N PHE A 175 -1.88 12.73 7.11
CA PHE A 175 -1.56 12.59 5.68
C PHE A 175 -2.70 13.14 4.79
N HIS A 176 -3.94 12.78 5.10
CA HIS A 176 -5.15 13.28 4.45
C HIS A 176 -5.34 14.80 4.62
N ALA A 177 -5.08 15.34 5.82
CA ALA A 177 -5.12 16.79 6.03
C ALA A 177 -4.05 17.53 5.21
N ALA A 178 -2.82 17.01 5.17
CA ALA A 178 -1.76 17.60 4.35
C ALA A 178 -2.08 17.52 2.85
N SER A 179 -2.65 16.42 2.37
CA SER A 179 -3.01 16.28 0.96
C SER A 179 -4.13 17.25 0.56
N ALA A 180 -5.20 17.36 1.34
CA ALA A 180 -6.24 18.36 1.12
C ALA A 180 -5.69 19.80 1.13
N MET A 181 -4.76 20.09 2.05
CA MET A 181 -4.12 21.40 2.13
C MET A 181 -3.21 21.68 0.93
N TYR A 182 -2.45 20.68 0.48
CA TYR A 182 -1.63 20.78 -0.72
C TYR A 182 -2.49 21.06 -1.96
N TYR A 183 -3.62 20.36 -2.11
CA TYR A 183 -4.56 20.59 -3.20
C TYR A 183 -5.11 22.02 -3.17
N LYS A 184 -5.47 22.56 -2.00
CA LYS A 184 -5.91 23.95 -1.86
C LYS A 184 -4.84 24.96 -2.31
N GLN A 185 -3.56 24.71 -2.00
CA GLN A 185 -2.46 25.62 -2.32
C GLN A 185 -1.99 25.52 -3.77
N ASN A 186 -1.97 24.31 -4.35
CA ASN A 186 -1.30 24.01 -5.61
C ASN A 186 -2.27 23.60 -6.73
N GLY A 187 -3.53 23.32 -6.41
CA GLY A 187 -4.52 22.81 -7.33
C GLY A 187 -4.42 21.30 -7.54
N SER A 188 -4.85 20.84 -8.72
CA SER A 188 -4.94 19.41 -9.01
C SER A 188 -3.58 18.70 -9.04
N TYR A 189 -3.57 17.46 -8.55
CA TYR A 189 -2.46 16.53 -8.73
C TYR A 189 -2.19 16.22 -10.21
N SER A 190 -1.03 15.62 -10.48
CA SER A 190 -0.69 15.16 -11.82
C SER A 190 -1.70 14.13 -12.31
N LYS A 191 -1.76 13.95 -13.64
CA LYS A 191 -2.77 13.11 -14.28
C LYS A 191 -2.70 11.65 -13.82
N SER A 192 -1.53 11.15 -13.42
CA SER A 192 -1.34 9.79 -12.94
C SER A 192 -2.16 9.50 -11.69
N PHE A 193 -2.34 10.46 -10.77
CA PHE A 193 -3.15 10.28 -9.57
C PHE A 193 -4.66 10.34 -9.81
N LYS A 194 -5.14 10.55 -11.04
CA LYS A 194 -6.59 10.56 -11.31
C LYS A 194 -7.22 9.15 -11.33
N THR A 195 -6.42 8.12 -11.49
CA THR A 195 -6.88 6.73 -11.63
C THR A 195 -6.29 5.89 -10.49
N GLY A 196 -7.13 5.25 -9.68
CA GLY A 196 -6.71 4.33 -8.61
C GLY A 196 -6.77 2.87 -9.05
N MET A 197 -6.79 1.96 -8.07
CA MET A 197 -7.08 0.54 -8.28
C MET A 197 -8.45 0.37 -8.96
N TYR A 198 -9.48 1.02 -8.40
CA TYR A 198 -10.85 0.98 -8.91
C TYR A 198 -11.12 2.22 -9.76
N ASP A 199 -10.88 2.09 -11.06
CA ASP A 199 -11.13 3.14 -12.05
C ASP A 199 -12.01 2.61 -13.19
N GLU A 200 -12.91 3.44 -13.71
CA GLU A 200 -13.82 3.02 -14.78
C GLU A 200 -13.13 2.70 -16.10
N ALA A 201 -12.02 3.37 -16.40
CA ALA A 201 -11.27 3.13 -17.63
C ALA A 201 -10.62 1.75 -17.62
N THR A 202 -10.30 1.20 -16.44
CA THR A 202 -9.70 -0.13 -16.27
C THR A 202 -10.70 -1.19 -15.78
N ALA A 203 -11.91 -0.79 -15.39
CA ALA A 203 -12.89 -1.66 -14.73
C ALA A 203 -13.20 -2.95 -15.52
N GLY A 204 -13.28 -2.88 -16.85
CA GLY A 204 -13.52 -4.08 -17.67
C GLY A 204 -12.38 -5.09 -17.63
N ASP A 205 -11.13 -4.62 -17.63
CA ASP A 205 -9.95 -5.47 -17.51
C ASP A 205 -9.84 -6.05 -16.10
N SER A 206 -10.11 -5.24 -15.08
CA SER A 206 -10.10 -5.67 -13.67
C SER A 206 -11.20 -6.69 -13.40
N GLU A 207 -12.36 -6.52 -14.02
CA GLU A 207 -13.46 -7.48 -13.95
C GLU A 207 -13.10 -8.83 -14.58
N ALA A 208 -12.45 -8.80 -15.75
CA ALA A 208 -11.98 -10.02 -16.40
C ALA A 208 -10.96 -10.78 -15.53
N TYR A 209 -10.09 -10.04 -14.84
CA TYR A 209 -9.13 -10.60 -13.91
C TYR A 209 -9.80 -11.17 -12.64
N ILE A 210 -10.73 -10.42 -12.03
CA ILE A 210 -11.36 -10.82 -10.75
C ILE A 210 -12.51 -11.82 -10.92
N GLY A 211 -13.04 -12.00 -12.13
CA GLY A 211 -14.22 -12.83 -12.37
C GLY A 211 -14.04 -14.30 -11.93
N ASN A 212 -12.82 -14.83 -12.02
CA ASN A 212 -12.49 -16.17 -11.53
C ASN A 212 -12.39 -16.24 -10.00
N LEU A 213 -11.87 -15.18 -9.36
CA LEU A 213 -11.87 -14.99 -7.91
C LEU A 213 -13.31 -14.96 -7.39
N PHE A 214 -14.16 -14.13 -7.99
CA PHE A 214 -15.57 -14.01 -7.60
C PHE A 214 -16.32 -15.35 -7.70
N LYS A 215 -16.15 -16.11 -8.79
CA LYS A 215 -16.77 -17.44 -8.93
C LYS A 215 -16.32 -18.40 -7.83
N SER A 216 -15.01 -18.44 -7.55
CA SER A 216 -14.46 -19.31 -6.51
C SER A 216 -14.90 -18.91 -5.10
N LEU A 217 -15.07 -17.62 -4.82
CA LEU A 217 -15.66 -17.12 -3.58
C LEU A 217 -17.08 -17.67 -3.39
N VAL A 218 -17.93 -17.51 -4.42
CA VAL A 218 -19.33 -17.98 -4.37
C VAL A 218 -19.40 -19.50 -4.20
N THR A 219 -18.55 -20.26 -4.90
CA THR A 219 -18.46 -21.71 -4.73
C THR A 219 -18.06 -22.08 -3.30
N SER A 220 -17.01 -21.44 -2.76
CA SER A 220 -16.58 -21.70 -1.38
C SER A 220 -17.68 -21.38 -0.36
N MET A 221 -18.40 -20.27 -0.52
CA MET A 221 -19.51 -19.96 0.37
C MET A 221 -20.63 -21.01 0.32
N LYS A 222 -20.90 -21.60 -0.84
CA LYS A 222 -21.85 -22.72 -0.98
C LYS A 222 -21.32 -23.99 -0.32
N ASP A 223 -20.06 -24.34 -0.55
CA ASP A 223 -19.42 -25.53 0.02
C ASP A 223 -19.37 -25.49 1.55
N ARG A 224 -19.34 -24.28 2.13
CA ARG A 224 -19.35 -24.02 3.58
C ARG A 224 -20.74 -23.77 4.17
N ASP A 225 -21.82 -23.99 3.40
CA ASP A 225 -23.21 -23.80 3.82
C ASP A 225 -23.51 -22.39 4.37
N VAL A 226 -22.90 -21.33 3.80
CA VAL A 226 -23.20 -19.94 4.16
C VAL A 226 -24.68 -19.63 3.90
N SER A 227 -25.30 -18.86 4.81
CA SER A 227 -26.73 -18.52 4.76
C SER A 227 -27.17 -18.01 3.38
N SER A 228 -28.30 -18.53 2.90
CA SER A 228 -28.84 -18.20 1.58
C SER A 228 -29.08 -16.70 1.39
N GLN A 229 -29.39 -15.96 2.46
CA GLN A 229 -29.60 -14.50 2.38
C GLN A 229 -28.35 -13.74 1.90
N PHE A 230 -27.16 -14.20 2.30
CA PHE A 230 -25.89 -13.59 1.89
C PHE A 230 -25.57 -13.99 0.45
N LEU A 231 -25.75 -15.28 0.12
CA LEU A 231 -25.60 -15.77 -1.24
C LEU A 231 -26.54 -15.04 -2.22
N ASP A 232 -27.79 -14.80 -1.85
CA ASP A 232 -28.77 -14.08 -2.66
C ASP A 232 -28.34 -12.63 -2.93
N LEU A 233 -27.74 -11.95 -1.95
CA LEU A 233 -27.22 -10.59 -2.12
C LEU A 233 -25.96 -10.58 -3.01
N ILE A 234 -25.04 -11.52 -2.78
CA ILE A 234 -23.81 -11.66 -3.57
C ILE A 234 -24.14 -12.01 -5.03
N ASN A 235 -25.16 -12.83 -5.26
CA ASN A 235 -25.64 -13.15 -6.61
C ASN A 235 -26.21 -11.92 -7.34
N GLN A 236 -26.65 -10.87 -6.62
CA GLN A 236 -27.14 -9.62 -7.22
C GLN A 236 -26.02 -8.73 -7.77
N TRP A 237 -24.75 -9.05 -7.51
CA TRP A 237 -23.61 -8.32 -8.10
C TRP A 237 -23.50 -8.54 -9.63
N ASN A 238 -24.43 -9.32 -10.23
CA ASN A 238 -24.63 -9.49 -11.67
C ASN A 238 -23.36 -9.87 -12.45
N ALA A 239 -22.47 -10.64 -11.79
CA ALA A 239 -21.15 -11.05 -12.29
C ALA A 239 -20.21 -9.90 -12.67
N ASN A 240 -20.50 -8.64 -12.29
CA ASN A 240 -19.61 -7.51 -12.53
C ASN A 240 -19.42 -6.60 -11.27
N PRO A 241 -19.06 -7.17 -10.10
CA PRO A 241 -18.87 -6.39 -8.88
C PRO A 241 -17.84 -5.27 -9.04
N TYR A 242 -16.76 -5.48 -9.80
CA TYR A 242 -15.70 -4.49 -9.95
C TYR A 242 -16.16 -3.29 -10.77
N VAL A 243 -16.89 -3.53 -11.86
CA VAL A 243 -17.50 -2.46 -12.67
C VAL A 243 -18.48 -1.63 -11.85
N ALA A 244 -19.27 -2.28 -10.98
CA ALA A 244 -20.17 -1.57 -10.08
C ALA A 244 -19.39 -0.75 -9.03
N GLY A 245 -18.33 -1.33 -8.46
CA GLY A 245 -17.46 -0.69 -7.47
C GLY A 245 -16.70 0.51 -8.01
N ALA A 246 -16.15 0.42 -9.22
CA ALA A 246 -15.39 1.51 -9.87
C ALA A 246 -16.21 2.80 -10.02
N LYS A 247 -17.54 2.69 -10.15
CA LYS A 247 -18.43 3.87 -10.24
C LYS A 247 -18.51 4.65 -8.93
N LEU A 248 -18.27 4.00 -7.79
CA LEU A 248 -18.29 4.65 -6.47
C LEU A 248 -17.12 5.59 -6.28
N PHE A 249 -15.97 5.26 -6.87
CA PHE A 249 -14.74 6.04 -6.72
C PHE A 249 -14.58 7.11 -7.80
N ARG A 250 -15.65 7.42 -8.54
CA ARG A 250 -15.72 8.63 -9.34
C ARG A 250 -15.56 9.83 -8.41
N LEU A 251 -14.66 10.74 -8.78
CA LEU A 251 -14.47 11.97 -8.03
C LEU A 251 -15.80 12.73 -7.93
N ASN A 252 -16.21 13.00 -6.70
CA ASN A 252 -17.42 13.75 -6.37
C ASN A 252 -17.04 14.94 -5.50
N ASP A 253 -17.30 16.16 -5.98
CA ASP A 253 -16.90 17.41 -5.33
C ASP A 253 -17.56 17.62 -3.94
N ILE A 254 -18.59 16.84 -3.61
CA ILE A 254 -19.26 16.87 -2.30
C ILE A 254 -18.46 16.08 -1.24
N ASP A 255 -17.69 15.07 -1.68
CA ASP A 255 -16.96 14.18 -0.79
C ASP A 255 -15.72 14.86 -0.20
N PHE A 256 -15.23 14.36 0.93
CA PHE A 256 -13.92 14.75 1.43
C PHE A 256 -12.82 14.05 0.61
N ASN A 257 -12.40 14.72 -0.47
CA ASN A 257 -11.38 14.22 -1.38
C ASN A 257 -9.96 14.56 -0.93
N VAL A 258 -9.09 13.54 -0.98
CA VAL A 258 -7.71 13.56 -0.51
C VAL A 258 -6.84 12.78 -1.49
N LEU A 259 -5.53 12.94 -1.39
CA LEU A 259 -4.63 11.94 -1.95
C LEU A 259 -4.66 10.73 -1.01
N ASN A 260 -5.25 9.64 -1.47
CA ASN A 260 -5.22 8.34 -0.81
C ASN A 260 -3.87 7.67 -1.06
N HIS A 261 -3.37 6.93 -0.08
CA HIS A 261 -2.29 5.96 -0.22
C HIS A 261 -2.67 4.88 -1.24
N GLY A 262 -3.92 4.42 -1.18
CA GLY A 262 -4.53 3.48 -2.13
C GLY A 262 -4.15 2.01 -1.93
N ASP A 263 -3.34 1.69 -0.92
CA ASP A 263 -2.92 0.33 -0.55
C ASP A 263 -2.51 0.28 0.93
N LEU A 264 -3.34 0.86 1.81
CA LEU A 264 -2.97 1.02 3.21
C LEU A 264 -3.41 -0.19 4.04
N TRP A 265 -2.59 -1.24 4.00
CA TRP A 265 -2.72 -2.41 4.85
C TRP A 265 -1.45 -2.64 5.69
N MET A 266 -1.51 -3.55 6.67
CA MET A 266 -0.42 -3.77 7.64
C MET A 266 0.98 -3.90 7.04
N ASN A 267 1.12 -4.54 5.87
CA ASN A 267 2.43 -4.77 5.27
C ASN A 267 3.03 -3.49 4.67
N ASN A 268 2.23 -2.43 4.50
CA ASN A 268 2.68 -1.13 4.05
C ASN A 268 2.86 -0.14 5.21
N VAL A 269 2.90 -0.65 6.45
CA VAL A 269 3.17 0.15 7.66
C VAL A 269 4.36 -0.42 8.44
N MET A 270 5.34 0.44 8.68
CA MET A 270 6.54 0.14 9.48
C MET A 270 6.43 0.85 10.82
N PHE A 271 6.43 0.10 11.92
CA PHE A 271 6.29 0.60 13.29
C PHE A 271 7.64 0.79 13.95
N GLY A 272 7.88 1.94 14.57
CA GLY A 272 9.01 2.20 15.45
C GLY A 272 8.56 2.39 16.90
N ASP A 273 9.49 2.75 17.79
CA ASP A 273 9.23 2.87 19.24
C ASP A 273 8.16 3.92 19.60
N SER A 274 8.04 4.99 18.82
CA SER A 274 7.14 6.11 19.11
C SER A 274 6.50 6.74 17.86
N ASP A 275 6.73 6.13 16.70
CA ASP A 275 6.17 6.58 15.43
C ASP A 275 5.94 5.41 14.48
N LEU A 276 5.28 5.67 13.37
CA LEU A 276 5.13 4.73 12.25
C LEU A 276 5.28 5.47 10.93
N LEU A 277 5.73 4.73 9.92
CA LEU A 277 5.90 5.22 8.55
C LEU A 277 5.14 4.33 7.58
N MET A 278 4.53 4.95 6.58
CA MET A 278 3.86 4.27 5.48
C MET A 278 4.85 4.08 4.33
N ILE A 279 4.73 2.96 3.62
CA ILE A 279 5.56 2.62 2.47
C ILE A 279 4.68 2.18 1.30
N ASP A 280 5.25 2.16 0.09
CA ASP A 280 4.60 1.66 -1.12
C ASP A 280 3.38 2.47 -1.62
N PHE A 281 3.60 3.74 -1.97
CA PHE A 281 2.58 4.68 -2.48
C PHE A 281 2.23 4.46 -3.97
N GLN A 282 2.38 3.23 -4.46
CA GLN A 282 2.45 2.90 -5.88
C GLN A 282 1.09 2.99 -6.61
N ILE A 283 -0.01 2.81 -5.87
CA ILE A 283 -1.38 2.94 -6.39
C ILE A 283 -2.13 4.13 -5.80
N ALA A 284 -1.41 5.09 -5.22
CA ALA A 284 -1.96 6.33 -4.72
C ALA A 284 -2.84 7.04 -5.77
N PHE A 285 -3.92 7.66 -5.32
CA PHE A 285 -4.88 8.34 -6.19
C PHE A 285 -5.65 9.42 -5.44
N PHE A 286 -6.13 10.41 -6.18
CA PHE A 286 -6.95 11.49 -5.64
C PHE A 286 -8.44 11.12 -5.72
N GLY A 287 -9.09 11.07 -4.56
CA GLY A 287 -10.49 10.67 -4.44
C GLY A 287 -10.97 10.71 -2.98
N SER A 288 -12.14 10.14 -2.71
CA SER A 288 -12.70 10.11 -1.36
C SER A 288 -11.77 9.42 -0.37
N PHE A 289 -11.60 9.98 0.84
CA PHE A 289 -10.81 9.39 1.94
C PHE A 289 -11.30 8.00 2.37
N THR A 290 -12.55 7.66 2.02
CA THR A 290 -13.21 6.42 2.41
C THR A 290 -12.47 5.19 1.89
N PHE A 291 -11.69 5.33 0.82
CA PHE A 291 -10.90 4.23 0.29
C PHE A 291 -9.87 3.74 1.31
N ASP A 292 -8.92 4.61 1.69
CA ASP A 292 -7.88 4.26 2.66
C ASP A 292 -8.48 3.85 4.01
N PHE A 293 -9.53 4.55 4.46
CA PHE A 293 -10.16 4.24 5.75
C PHE A 293 -10.80 2.84 5.75
N LEU A 294 -11.64 2.52 4.77
CA LEU A 294 -12.34 1.23 4.71
C LEU A 294 -11.38 0.09 4.40
N GLU A 295 -10.42 0.29 3.49
CA GLU A 295 -9.39 -0.71 3.21
C GLU A 295 -8.59 -1.02 4.46
N PHE A 296 -8.03 0.00 5.12
CA PHE A 296 -7.26 -0.19 6.35
C PHE A 296 -8.09 -0.91 7.42
N VAL A 297 -9.28 -0.40 7.74
CA VAL A 297 -10.10 -0.96 8.81
C VAL A 297 -10.51 -2.40 8.49
N LEU A 298 -11.08 -2.64 7.31
CA LEU A 298 -11.63 -3.95 6.97
C LEU A 298 -10.55 -5.01 6.72
N CYS A 299 -9.38 -4.64 6.20
CA CYS A 299 -8.31 -5.60 5.91
C CYS A 299 -7.34 -5.80 7.08
N THR A 300 -7.15 -4.79 7.93
CA THR A 300 -6.01 -4.75 8.86
C THR A 300 -6.39 -4.71 10.34
N VAL A 301 -7.57 -4.23 10.74
CA VAL A 301 -7.94 -4.12 12.17
C VAL A 301 -8.50 -5.45 12.69
N GLU A 302 -8.27 -5.80 13.95
CA GLU A 302 -8.86 -7.00 14.58
C GLU A 302 -10.39 -7.07 14.37
N VAL A 303 -10.89 -8.25 14.01
CA VAL A 303 -12.31 -8.40 13.61
C VAL A 303 -13.27 -8.03 14.73
N ASP A 304 -12.95 -8.41 15.98
CA ASP A 304 -13.72 -8.00 17.15
C ASP A 304 -13.80 -6.47 17.28
N GLU A 305 -12.70 -5.77 17.03
CA GLU A 305 -12.66 -4.31 17.09
C GLU A 305 -13.46 -3.69 15.95
N ILE A 306 -13.43 -4.25 14.74
CA ILE A 306 -14.28 -3.77 13.63
C ILE A 306 -15.77 -3.88 14.00
N LEU A 307 -16.18 -5.02 14.55
CA LEU A 307 -17.58 -5.30 14.85
C LEU A 307 -18.12 -4.39 15.97
N ASN A 308 -17.26 -3.99 16.91
CA ASN A 308 -17.67 -3.23 18.09
C ASN A 308 -17.35 -1.73 18.01
N GLU A 309 -16.34 -1.32 17.22
CA GLU A 309 -15.74 0.02 17.29
C GLU A 309 -15.60 0.70 15.91
N LEU A 310 -16.24 0.21 14.83
CA LEU A 310 -16.09 0.83 13.49
C LEU A 310 -16.45 2.33 13.50
N ASP A 311 -17.53 2.70 14.17
CA ASP A 311 -17.99 4.08 14.22
C ASP A 311 -17.06 4.92 15.12
N GLU A 312 -16.60 4.36 16.23
CA GLU A 312 -15.63 4.96 17.15
C GLU A 312 -14.25 5.15 16.51
N LEU A 313 -13.83 4.24 15.62
CA LEU A 313 -12.62 4.38 14.81
C LEU A 313 -12.75 5.54 13.81
N LEU A 314 -13.93 5.73 13.21
CA LEU A 314 -14.21 6.87 12.34
C LEU A 314 -14.25 8.18 13.12
N GLU A 315 -14.86 8.19 14.30
CA GLU A 315 -14.84 9.33 15.22
C GLU A 315 -13.42 9.69 15.65
N TYR A 316 -12.61 8.69 15.98
CA TYR A 316 -11.22 8.88 16.33
C TYR A 316 -10.42 9.48 15.15
N TYR A 317 -10.57 8.91 13.95
CA TYR A 317 -9.98 9.47 12.73
C TYR A 317 -10.42 10.92 12.49
N HIS A 318 -11.71 11.24 12.68
CA HIS A 318 -12.23 12.60 12.54
C HIS A 318 -11.61 13.59 13.53
N GLN A 319 -11.44 13.18 14.79
CA GLN A 319 -10.79 14.00 15.82
C GLN A 319 -9.33 14.30 15.46
N GLU A 320 -8.59 13.28 15.02
CA GLU A 320 -7.20 13.45 14.56
C GLU A 320 -7.12 14.33 13.31
N LEU A 321 -8.07 14.19 12.38
CA LEU A 321 -8.15 15.00 11.16
C LEU A 321 -8.41 16.47 11.50
N LYS A 322 -9.33 16.73 12.43
CA LYS A 322 -9.63 18.08 12.92
C LYS A 322 -8.41 18.71 13.60
N SER A 323 -7.74 17.96 14.48
CA SER A 323 -6.50 18.39 15.13
C SER A 323 -5.38 18.71 14.12
N ALA A 324 -5.27 17.90 13.08
CA ALA A 324 -4.34 18.15 11.99
C ALA A 324 -4.67 19.45 11.24
N PHE A 325 -5.94 19.69 10.88
CA PHE A 325 -6.35 20.95 10.24
C PHE A 325 -6.17 22.18 11.14
N ASP A 326 -6.41 22.05 12.44
CA ASP A 326 -6.13 23.11 13.42
C ASP A 326 -4.64 23.45 13.45
N THR A 327 -3.77 22.44 13.44
CA THR A 327 -2.30 22.61 13.34
C THR A 327 -1.90 23.31 12.05
N LEU A 328 -2.58 23.00 10.94
CA LEU A 328 -2.39 23.65 9.64
C LEU A 328 -3.03 25.04 9.55
N ASN A 329 -3.71 25.52 10.60
CA ASN A 329 -4.48 26.77 10.64
C ASN A 329 -5.59 26.85 9.57
N HIS A 330 -6.19 25.70 9.25
CA HIS A 330 -7.20 25.53 8.22
C HIS A 330 -8.37 24.66 8.67
N SER A 331 -8.90 24.94 9.86
CA SER A 331 -10.10 24.29 10.39
C SER A 331 -11.33 24.41 9.46
N ASP A 332 -11.32 25.38 8.53
CA ASP A 332 -12.33 25.56 7.48
C ASP A 332 -12.41 24.41 6.48
N LEU A 333 -11.33 23.62 6.36
CA LEU A 333 -11.27 22.44 5.48
C LEU A 333 -11.72 21.15 6.16
N SER A 334 -11.87 21.16 7.49
CA SER A 334 -12.24 19.96 8.23
C SER A 334 -13.71 19.60 7.94
N PRO A 335 -13.97 18.39 7.40
CA PRO A 335 -15.34 17.91 7.19
C PRO A 335 -16.04 17.67 8.54
N SER A 336 -17.38 17.64 8.52
CA SER A 336 -18.13 17.23 9.70
C SER A 336 -18.10 15.71 9.84
N LEU A 337 -18.32 15.21 11.06
CA LEU A 337 -18.40 13.76 11.28
C LEU A 337 -19.56 13.16 10.47
N GLU A 338 -20.68 13.87 10.41
CA GLU A 338 -21.87 13.45 9.66
C GLU A 338 -21.59 13.35 8.16
N SER A 339 -20.78 14.27 7.58
CA SER A 339 -20.38 14.15 6.17
C SER A 339 -19.48 12.94 5.96
N LEU A 340 -18.51 12.69 6.86
CA LEU A 340 -17.65 11.51 6.74
C LEU A 340 -18.43 10.20 6.86
N GLN A 341 -19.40 10.13 7.78
CA GLN A 341 -20.30 8.98 7.92
C GLN A 341 -21.11 8.74 6.65
N ALA A 342 -21.70 9.80 6.08
CA ALA A 342 -22.44 9.70 4.84
C ALA A 342 -21.55 9.26 3.66
N ASP A 343 -20.30 9.70 3.59
CA ASP A 343 -19.33 9.27 2.58
C ASP A 343 -19.03 7.77 2.74
N ILE A 344 -18.78 7.30 3.97
CA ILE A 344 -18.52 5.88 4.26
C ILE A 344 -19.71 5.00 3.86
N GLU A 345 -20.94 5.42 4.15
CA GLU A 345 -22.15 4.69 3.76
C GLU A 345 -22.27 4.55 2.24
N ARG A 346 -21.98 5.62 1.47
CA ARG A 346 -22.02 5.59 -0.01
C ARG A 346 -20.97 4.67 -0.60
N HIS A 347 -19.80 4.60 0.02
CA HIS A 347 -18.67 3.79 -0.46
C HIS A 347 -18.60 2.39 0.18
N GLY A 348 -19.56 2.01 1.02
CA GLY A 348 -19.55 0.75 1.78
C GLY A 348 -19.36 -0.50 0.92
N PHE A 349 -19.79 -0.47 -0.35
CA PHE A 349 -19.61 -1.57 -1.31
C PHE A 349 -18.15 -1.89 -1.64
N LEU A 350 -17.19 -1.05 -1.27
CA LEU A 350 -15.77 -1.41 -1.25
C LEU A 350 -15.53 -2.71 -0.46
N ALA A 351 -16.27 -2.93 0.63
CA ALA A 351 -16.17 -4.15 1.43
C ALA A 351 -16.38 -5.43 0.60
N ALA A 352 -17.29 -5.40 -0.38
CA ALA A 352 -17.52 -6.52 -1.28
C ALA A 352 -16.27 -6.83 -2.13
N LEU A 353 -15.63 -5.80 -2.67
CA LEU A 353 -14.42 -5.93 -3.50
C LEU A 353 -13.23 -6.46 -2.66
N LEU A 354 -13.08 -5.95 -1.44
CA LEU A 354 -12.06 -6.39 -0.51
C LEU A 354 -12.24 -7.86 -0.09
N ILE A 355 -13.48 -8.33 0.10
CA ILE A 355 -13.77 -9.75 0.37
C ILE A 355 -13.39 -10.65 -0.83
N ILE A 356 -13.55 -10.17 -2.05
CA ILE A 356 -13.21 -10.95 -3.25
C ILE A 356 -11.70 -11.10 -3.39
N GLU A 357 -10.91 -10.04 -3.20
CA GLU A 357 -9.48 -10.03 -3.55
C GLU A 357 -8.55 -9.75 -2.36
N ALA A 358 -8.66 -8.59 -1.72
CA ALA A 358 -7.67 -8.15 -0.72
C ALA A 358 -7.63 -9.07 0.52
N ILE A 359 -8.77 -9.33 1.17
CA ILE A 359 -8.84 -10.17 2.37
C ILE A 359 -8.31 -11.61 2.12
N PRO A 360 -8.67 -12.33 1.05
CA PRO A 360 -8.11 -13.66 0.80
C PRO A 360 -6.60 -13.60 0.51
N MET A 361 -6.09 -12.58 -0.20
CA MET A 361 -4.65 -12.42 -0.41
C MET A 361 -3.91 -12.22 0.92
N ILE A 362 -4.38 -11.28 1.74
CA ILE A 362 -3.77 -10.93 3.02
C ILE A 362 -3.75 -12.15 3.94
N THR A 363 -4.89 -12.82 4.10
CA THR A 363 -5.00 -13.99 4.98
C THR A 363 -4.23 -15.21 4.47
N TYR A 364 -3.99 -15.32 3.16
CA TYR A 364 -3.21 -16.39 2.56
C TYR A 364 -1.69 -16.16 2.59
N SER A 365 -1.23 -14.91 2.51
CA SER A 365 0.19 -14.53 2.46
C SER A 365 1.06 -15.08 3.59
N LYS A 366 0.42 -15.50 4.70
CA LYS A 366 1.08 -16.09 5.87
C LYS A 366 1.06 -17.63 5.89
N VAL A 367 0.27 -18.27 5.04
CA VAL A 367 0.14 -19.74 4.94
C VAL A 367 0.67 -20.30 3.61
N GLY A 368 0.88 -19.44 2.62
CA GLY A 368 1.43 -19.83 1.33
C GLY A 368 1.94 -18.63 0.52
N GLU A 369 2.62 -18.94 -0.58
CA GLU A 369 3.08 -17.93 -1.54
C GLU A 369 1.92 -17.54 -2.46
N LEU A 370 1.68 -16.23 -2.60
CA LEU A 370 0.66 -15.71 -3.51
C LEU A 370 1.09 -15.89 -4.96
N SER A 371 0.16 -16.17 -5.87
CA SER A 371 0.47 -16.25 -7.30
C SER A 371 -0.65 -15.59 -8.10
N MET A 372 -0.38 -14.41 -8.63
CA MET A 372 -1.35 -13.64 -9.41
C MET A 372 -1.79 -14.36 -10.69
N ASP A 373 -0.86 -15.10 -11.31
CA ASP A 373 -1.14 -15.95 -12.47
C ASP A 373 -2.17 -17.03 -12.11
N LEU A 374 -1.98 -17.73 -10.98
CA LEU A 374 -2.93 -18.75 -10.53
C LEU A 374 -4.26 -18.14 -10.05
N MET A 375 -4.24 -16.94 -9.47
CA MET A 375 -5.45 -16.23 -9.05
C MET A 375 -6.38 -15.94 -10.24
N SER A 376 -5.82 -15.50 -11.36
CA SER A 376 -6.60 -15.17 -12.57
C SER A 376 -6.81 -16.36 -13.51
N SER A 377 -5.98 -17.41 -13.42
CA SER A 377 -6.00 -18.55 -14.34
C SER A 377 -7.35 -19.28 -14.38
N SER A 378 -7.78 -19.65 -15.58
CA SER A 378 -8.97 -20.49 -15.80
C SER A 378 -8.66 -21.99 -15.82
N GLU A 379 -7.39 -22.37 -15.66
CA GLU A 379 -6.95 -23.76 -15.64
C GLU A 379 -7.20 -24.43 -14.27
N PRO A 380 -7.25 -25.77 -14.19
CA PRO A 380 -7.51 -26.50 -12.95
C PRO A 380 -6.58 -26.14 -11.79
N GLU A 381 -5.32 -25.83 -12.07
CA GLU A 381 -4.35 -25.41 -11.06
C GLU A 381 -4.73 -24.06 -10.44
N GLY A 382 -5.29 -23.14 -11.22
CA GLY A 382 -5.80 -21.86 -10.75
C GLY A 382 -7.07 -22.03 -9.91
N GLU A 383 -7.96 -22.93 -10.32
CA GLU A 383 -9.14 -23.29 -9.52
C GLU A 383 -8.76 -23.87 -8.15
N GLU A 384 -7.83 -24.82 -8.11
CA GLU A 384 -7.34 -25.40 -6.87
C GLU A 384 -6.62 -24.37 -6.00
N PHE A 385 -5.86 -23.45 -6.59
CA PHE A 385 -5.24 -22.35 -5.86
C PHE A 385 -6.29 -21.45 -5.21
N ARG A 386 -7.28 -20.97 -5.96
CA ARG A 386 -8.37 -20.16 -5.41
C ARG A 386 -9.19 -20.92 -4.38
N ARG A 387 -9.40 -22.22 -4.55
CA ARG A 387 -10.06 -23.06 -3.53
C ARG A 387 -9.30 -23.01 -2.20
N LYS A 388 -7.96 -23.08 -2.23
CA LYS A 388 -7.11 -22.92 -1.03
C LYS A 388 -7.19 -21.50 -0.43
N LEU A 389 -7.27 -20.45 -1.27
CA LEU A 389 -7.46 -19.08 -0.79
C LEU A 389 -8.75 -18.95 0.03
N TYR A 390 -9.88 -19.38 -0.53
CA TYR A 390 -11.20 -19.17 0.08
C TYR A 390 -11.58 -20.20 1.15
N HIS A 391 -10.88 -21.33 1.24
CA HIS A 391 -11.05 -22.31 2.33
C HIS A 391 -9.96 -22.20 3.40
N ASN A 392 -9.08 -21.21 3.31
CA ASN A 392 -8.11 -20.90 4.36
C ASN A 392 -8.85 -20.55 5.67
N GLU A 393 -8.44 -21.14 6.79
CA GLU A 393 -9.10 -20.98 8.09
C GLU A 393 -9.23 -19.51 8.49
N LYS A 394 -8.18 -18.70 8.29
CA LYS A 394 -8.21 -17.26 8.60
C LYS A 394 -9.17 -16.47 7.72
N PHE A 395 -9.27 -16.82 6.44
CA PHE A 395 -10.22 -16.18 5.54
C PHE A 395 -11.65 -16.47 6.01
N VAL A 396 -11.95 -17.74 6.29
CA VAL A 396 -13.26 -18.19 6.76
C VAL A 396 -13.63 -17.52 8.07
N GLU A 397 -12.72 -17.50 9.05
CA GLU A 397 -12.92 -16.84 10.33
C GLU A 397 -13.27 -15.35 10.17
N VAL A 398 -12.49 -14.63 9.36
CA VAL A 398 -12.69 -13.19 9.14
C VAL A 398 -14.00 -12.92 8.41
N VAL A 399 -14.22 -13.57 7.28
CA VAL A 399 -15.34 -13.24 6.38
C VAL A 399 -16.67 -13.68 6.98
N ASP A 400 -16.75 -14.85 7.61
CA ASP A 400 -18.02 -15.31 8.20
C ASP A 400 -18.48 -14.42 9.36
N ARG A 401 -17.53 -13.81 10.08
CA ARG A 401 -17.81 -12.85 11.14
C ARG A 401 -18.19 -11.47 10.62
N LEU A 402 -17.54 -11.01 9.54
CA LEU A 402 -17.81 -9.71 8.93
C LEU A 402 -19.10 -9.69 8.11
N LEU A 403 -19.47 -10.81 7.47
CA LEU A 403 -20.62 -10.89 6.55
C LEU A 403 -21.94 -10.37 7.16
N PRO A 404 -22.38 -10.83 8.36
CA PRO A 404 -23.61 -10.32 8.98
C PRO A 404 -23.56 -8.81 9.25
N PHE A 405 -22.43 -8.32 9.78
CA PHE A 405 -22.23 -6.91 10.10
C PHE A 405 -22.29 -6.02 8.85
N LEU A 406 -21.59 -6.42 7.78
CA LEU A 406 -21.59 -5.70 6.51
C LEU A 406 -22.96 -5.75 5.83
N PHE A 407 -23.68 -6.87 5.97
CA PHE A 407 -25.03 -7.03 5.45
C PHE A 407 -26.02 -6.09 6.15
N GLU A 408 -25.99 -6.02 7.48
CA GLU A 408 -26.87 -5.14 8.27
C GLU A 408 -26.62 -3.66 7.96
N ARG A 409 -25.36 -3.26 7.77
CA ARG A 409 -24.99 -1.90 7.33
C ARG A 409 -25.31 -1.61 5.87
N GLY A 410 -25.72 -2.61 5.09
CA GLY A 410 -26.01 -2.46 3.67
C GLY A 410 -24.76 -2.33 2.79
N TYR A 411 -23.57 -2.57 3.32
CA TYR A 411 -22.30 -2.44 2.60
C TYR A 411 -22.11 -3.51 1.51
N LEU A 412 -22.92 -4.58 1.52
CA LEU A 412 -22.89 -5.60 0.47
C LEU A 412 -23.91 -5.35 -0.65
N LYS A 413 -24.68 -4.26 -0.58
CA LYS A 413 -25.67 -3.91 -1.61
C LYS A 413 -24.94 -3.26 -2.79
N CYS A 414 -25.12 -3.87 -3.96
CA CYS A 414 -24.60 -3.31 -5.20
C CYS A 414 -25.21 -1.90 -5.41
N PRO A 415 -24.41 -0.89 -5.80
CA PRO A 415 -24.90 0.44 -6.10
C PRO A 415 -25.94 0.44 -7.24
N GLU A 416 -25.86 -0.55 -8.13
CA GLU A 416 -26.82 -0.75 -9.23
C GLU A 416 -27.87 -1.79 -8.83
N GLY A 417 -28.83 -1.30 -8.05
CA GLY A 417 -30.01 -1.99 -7.55
C GLY A 417 -31.09 -1.02 -7.06
N LEU A 418 -31.05 0.23 -7.56
CA LEU A 418 -32.07 1.28 -7.47
C LEU A 418 -32.31 1.88 -8.86
#